data_AF-A0A0K2UYA2-F1
#
_entry.id   AF-A0A0K2UYA2-F1
#
_cell.length_a   1.000
_cell.length_b   1.000
_cell.length_c   1.000
_cell.angle_alpha   90.00
_cell.angle_beta   90.00
_cell.angle_gamma   90.00
#
_symmetry.space_group_name_H-M   'P 1'
#
loop_
_entity.id
_entity.type
_entity.pdbx_description
1 polymer ?
#
loop_
_entity_poly.entity_id
_entity_poly.type
_entity_poly.pdbx_seq_one_letter_code
_entity_poly.pdbx_strand_id
1 'polypeptide(L)' 'GRDGYATSGEYSVALPDGRIQTVKYTVSDAQSGFVADVTYSGEAKYEPYKPAPSPPAYRPAPPAYKPAPPPPPAYKPAK' A
#
# COMPACT_ATOMS: atom_id res chain seq x y z
N GLY A 1 -1.67 2.85 -53.05
CA GLY A 1 -1.06 3.41 -51.82
C GLY A 1 -0.28 2.30 -51.15
N ARG A 2 0.73 2.62 -50.35
CA ARG A 2 1.51 1.60 -49.63
C ARG A 2 0.89 1.39 -48.25
N ASP A 3 0.17 0.28 -48.06
CA ASP A 3 -0.50 -0.12 -46.81
C ASP A 3 0.48 -0.57 -45.70
N GLY A 4 1.78 -0.32 -45.88
CA GLY A 4 2.85 -0.93 -45.09
C GLY A 4 3.10 -0.35 -43.70
N TYR A 5 2.25 0.56 -43.21
CA TYR A 5 2.37 1.15 -41.86
C TYR A 5 1.25 0.69 -40.90
N ALA A 6 0.20 0.03 -41.42
CA ALA A 6 -0.89 -0.42 -40.59
C ALA A 6 -0.41 -1.55 -39.66
N THR A 7 -0.59 -1.37 -38.35
CA THR A 7 -0.23 -2.36 -37.32
C THR A 7 -1.44 -2.60 -36.44
N SER A 8 -1.82 -3.86 -36.24
CA SER A 8 -2.90 -4.22 -35.32
C SER A 8 -2.59 -5.53 -34.61
N GLY A 9 -3.15 -5.69 -33.41
CA GLY A 9 -3.03 -6.93 -32.67
C GLY A 9 -3.96 -6.97 -31.47
N GLU A 10 -3.90 -8.10 -30.76
CA GLU A 10 -4.68 -8.35 -29.56
C GLU A 10 -3.81 -9.08 -28.54
N TYR A 11 -3.96 -8.73 -27.27
CA TYR A 11 -3.43 -9.52 -26.15
C TYR A 11 -4.42 -9.56 -25.00
N SER A 12 -4.27 -10.55 -24.13
CA SER A 12 -5.08 -10.71 -22.94
C SER A 12 -4.22 -10.87 -21.67
N VAL A 13 -4.75 -10.37 -20.56
CA VAL A 13 -4.13 -10.43 -19.24
C VAL A 13 -5.14 -11.00 -18.25
N ALA A 14 -4.75 -12.04 -17.53
CA ALA A 14 -5.50 -12.54 -16.38
C ALA A 14 -5.23 -11.63 -15.17
N LEU A 15 -6.27 -10.96 -14.67
CA LEU A 15 -6.17 -10.05 -13.54
C LEU A 15 -6.27 -10.80 -12.20
N PRO A 16 -5.65 -10.28 -11.13
CA PRO A 16 -5.73 -10.89 -9.79
C PRO A 16 -7.15 -10.98 -9.23
N ASP A 17 -8.06 -10.12 -9.68
CA ASP A 17 -9.48 -10.12 -9.28
C ASP A 17 -10.31 -11.18 -10.01
N GLY A 18 -9.67 -11.99 -10.87
CA GLY A 18 -10.29 -13.07 -11.63
C GLY A 18 -10.89 -12.66 -12.98
N ARG A 19 -10.79 -11.38 -13.37
CA ARG A 19 -11.22 -10.93 -14.71
C ARG A 19 -10.15 -11.23 -15.76
N ILE A 20 -10.57 -11.26 -17.03
CA ILE A 20 -9.65 -11.16 -18.17
C ILE A 20 -9.82 -9.78 -18.81
N GLN A 21 -8.72 -9.04 -18.88
CA GLN A 21 -8.63 -7.82 -19.69
C GLN A 21 -8.15 -8.20 -21.09
N THR A 22 -8.91 -7.81 -22.12
CA THR A 22 -8.50 -7.97 -23.52
C THR A 22 -8.25 -6.59 -24.09
N VAL A 23 -7.07 -6.41 -24.69
CA VAL A 23 -6.65 -5.17 -25.35
C VAL A 23 -6.50 -5.45 -26.84
N LYS A 24 -7.36 -4.82 -27.64
CA LYS A 24 -7.24 -4.81 -29.09
C LYS A 24 -6.72 -3.46 -29.52
N TYR A 25 -5.65 -3.43 -30.31
CA TYR A 25 -5.02 -2.18 -30.73
C TYR A 25 -4.86 -2.08 -32.23
N THR A 26 -4.84 -0.85 -32.73
CA THR A 26 -4.65 -0.53 -34.15
C THR A 26 -3.90 0.80 -34.31
N VAL A 27 -2.99 0.83 -35.28
CA VAL A 27 -2.38 2.01 -35.90
C VAL A 27 -2.71 1.90 -37.38
N SER A 28 -3.44 2.85 -37.94
CA SER A 28 -3.97 2.76 -39.30
C SER A 28 -2.97 3.23 -40.36
N ASP A 29 -2.15 4.23 -40.02
CA ASP A 29 -1.11 4.83 -40.87
C ASP A 29 -0.05 5.56 -40.03
N ALA A 30 0.99 6.08 -40.68
CA ALA A 30 2.13 6.73 -40.03
C ALA A 30 1.79 8.06 -39.31
N GLN A 31 0.64 8.67 -39.62
CA GLN A 31 0.16 9.88 -38.95
C GLN A 31 -0.93 9.58 -37.91
N SER A 32 -1.60 8.43 -38.01
CA SER A 32 -2.55 7.98 -37.01
C SER A 32 -1.87 7.65 -35.68
N GLY A 33 -2.50 8.05 -34.58
CA GLY A 33 -2.07 7.65 -33.24
C GLY A 33 -2.44 6.19 -32.93
N PHE A 34 -1.92 5.69 -31.80
CA PHE A 34 -2.28 4.38 -31.29
C PHE A 34 -3.70 4.41 -30.70
N VAL A 35 -4.58 3.55 -31.21
CA VAL A 35 -5.95 3.37 -30.71
C VAL A 35 -6.08 1.99 -30.09
N ALA A 36 -6.67 1.91 -28.90
CA ALA A 36 -6.93 0.64 -28.22
C ALA A 36 -8.35 0.56 -27.64
N ASP A 37 -9.01 -0.54 -27.92
CA ASP A 37 -10.25 -0.96 -27.28
C ASP A 37 -9.92 -1.93 -26.14
N VAL A 38 -10.26 -1.55 -24.91
CA VAL A 38 -10.01 -2.36 -23.72
C VAL A 38 -11.33 -2.88 -23.17
N THR A 39 -11.45 -4.19 -23.08
CA THR A 39 -12.65 -4.87 -22.57
C THR A 39 -12.31 -5.78 -21.41
N TYR A 40 -13.32 -6.08 -20.59
CA TYR A 40 -13.19 -6.97 -19.44
C TYR A 40 -14.27 -8.04 -19.49
N SER A 41 -13.88 -9.28 -19.21
CA SER A 41 -14.80 -10.39 -19.01
C SER A 41 -14.62 -11.00 -17.61
N GLY A 42 -15.70 -11.55 -17.07
CA GLY A 42 -15.77 -12.09 -15.71
C GLY A 42 -16.19 -11.05 -14.66
N GLU A 43 -16.20 -11.49 -13.41
CA GLU A 43 -16.62 -10.70 -12.25
C GLU A 43 -15.42 -10.36 -11.37
N ALA A 44 -15.29 -9.10 -10.96
CA ALA A 44 -14.23 -8.72 -10.02
C ALA A 44 -14.52 -9.31 -8.65
N LYS A 45 -13.48 -9.89 -8.06
CA LYS A 45 -13.47 -10.35 -6.67
C LYS A 45 -12.50 -9.48 -5.90
N TYR A 46 -13.02 -8.83 -4.85
CA TYR A 46 -12.23 -8.02 -3.94
C TYR A 46 -12.13 -8.75 -2.61
N GLU A 47 -10.91 -8.95 -2.12
CA GLU A 47 -10.70 -9.41 -0.75
C GLU A 47 -11.25 -8.35 0.24
N PRO A 48 -11.97 -8.77 1.30
CA PRO A 48 -12.38 -7.85 2.34
C PRO A 48 -11.17 -7.12 2.92
N TYR A 49 -11.26 -5.80 3.05
CA TYR A 49 -10.22 -5.04 3.72
C TYR A 49 -10.05 -5.54 5.16
N LYS A 50 -8.86 -6.04 5.50
CA LYS A 50 -8.47 -6.40 6.86
C LYS A 50 -7.50 -5.33 7.37
N PRO A 51 -7.93 -4.44 8.28
CA PRO A 51 -7.00 -3.49 8.89
C PRO A 51 -5.90 -4.23 9.64
N ALA A 52 -4.68 -3.70 9.58
CA ALA A 52 -3.59 -4.20 10.39
C ALA A 52 -3.95 -4.09 11.89
N PRO A 53 -3.45 -5.00 12.74
CA PRO A 53 -3.62 -4.88 14.18
C PRO A 53 -3.05 -3.54 14.67
N SER A 54 -3.78 -2.87 15.56
CA SER A 54 -3.26 -1.69 16.25
C SER A 54 -1.98 -2.06 17.01
N PRO A 55 -0.95 -1.20 17.02
CA PRO A 55 0.20 -1.41 17.89
C PRO A 55 -0.26 -1.44 19.35
N PRO A 56 0.45 -2.18 20.23
CA PRO A 56 0.14 -2.18 21.65
C PRO A 56 0.20 -0.74 22.18
N ALA A 57 -0.74 -0.41 23.07
CA ALA A 57 -0.71 0.86 23.77
C ALA A 57 0.63 1.00 24.50
N TYR A 58 1.35 2.08 24.23
CA TYR A 58 2.59 2.37 24.93
C TYR A 58 2.30 2.58 26.42
N ARG A 59 2.97 1.79 27.28
CA ARG A 59 2.92 1.94 28.73
C ARG A 59 4.36 2.09 29.24
N PRO A 60 4.78 3.29 29.67
CA PRO A 60 6.12 3.49 30.21
C PRO A 60 6.26 2.69 31.52
N ALA A 61 7.45 2.13 31.74
CA ALA A 61 7.76 1.52 33.02
C ALA A 61 7.71 2.57 34.14
N PRO A 62 7.22 2.22 35.35
CA PRO A 62 7.35 3.12 36.49
C PRO A 62 8.84 3.40 36.76
N PRO A 63 9.21 4.63 37.15
CA PRO A 63 10.60 4.96 37.45
C PRO A 63 11.13 4.05 38.58
N ALA A 64 12.32 3.49 38.38
CA ALA A 64 12.96 2.56 39.33
C ALA A 64 13.59 3.27 40.55
N TYR A 65 13.46 4.59 40.67
CA TYR A 65 14.15 5.35 41.71
C TYR A 65 13.35 5.40 43.01
N LYS A 66 13.98 4.96 44.10
CA LYS A 66 13.48 5.19 45.46
C LYS A 66 13.96 6.56 45.95
N PRO A 67 13.09 7.39 46.58
CA PRO A 67 13.52 8.62 47.23
C PRO A 67 14.66 8.35 48.21
N ALA A 68 15.63 9.26 48.27
CA ALA A 68 16.66 9.20 49.29
C ALA A 68 16.02 9.29 50.69
N PRO A 69 16.52 8.53 51.68
CA PRO A 69 16.07 8.69 53.05
C PRO A 69 16.34 10.13 53.52
N PRO A 70 15.49 10.69 54.41
CA PRO A 70 15.71 12.02 54.96
C PRO A 70 17.07 12.08 55.69
N PRO A 71 17.74 13.25 55.69
CA PRO A 71 18.99 13.40 56.42
C PRO A 71 18.78 13.12 57.92
N PRO A 72 19.78 12.56 58.61
CA PRO A 72 19.69 12.34 60.05
C PRO A 72 19.46 13.67 60.77
N PRO A 73 18.76 13.67 61.92
CA PRO A 73 18.58 14.87 62.72
C PRO A 73 19.94 15.43 63.13
N ALA A 74 20.13 16.74 62.93
CA ALA A 74 21.32 17.43 63.40
C ALA A 74 21.35 17.42 64.92
N TYR A 75 22.35 16.76 65.51
CA TYR A 75 22.59 16.79 66.95
C TYR A 75 22.95 18.20 67.39
N LYS A 76 22.18 18.77 68.32
CA LYS A 76 22.59 19.93 69.11
C LYS A 76 23.13 19.43 70.45
N PRO A 77 24.36 19.77 70.87
CA PRO A 77 24.83 19.45 72.20
C PRO A 77 23.99 20.20 73.22
N ALA A 78 23.49 19.50 74.25
CA ALA A 78 22.82 20.11 75.38
C ALA A 78 23.88 20.72 76.33
N LYS A 79 23.57 21.90 76.88
CA LYS A 79 24.39 22.61 77.88
C LYS A 79 23.90 22.30 79.28
#